data_AF-A0A4U9UWQ3-F1
#
_entry.id   AF-A0A4U9UWQ3-F1
#
_cell.length_a   1.000
_cell.length_b   1.000
_cell.length_c   1.000
_cell.angle_alpha   90.00
_cell.angle_beta   90.00
_cell.angle_gamma   90.00
#
_symmetry.space_group_name_H-M   'P 1'
#
loop_
_entity.id
_entity.type
_entity.pdbx_description
1 polymer ?
#
loop_
_entity_poly.entity_id
_entity_poly.type
_entity_poly.pdbx_seq_one_letter_code
_entity_poly.pdbx_strand_id
1 'polypeptide(L)'
;MKKNKLYIAAALALLAIASCKPSLDEYTPSAGSLDFSKYVAIGNSLTAGYADGGLYLEGQKVAYPNLIAEQMKQVGGGEFHVPYFSEAQANGSGYITLTGLVNGQPVTAQVTDKLAYRSTSPKLLTKYTDPINNLGVPGMRMDMAEIPGMGSVNGNMYFERLLPDQDYLKTYFTYSTTQNHTFFSFALGNNDALGWATNGGVVKINPITNQPDPTTVLTETARFTLTLNKYVTELTKGGQKGVLATIPDVTATPYFTTVTKAALLAAVNAAGGSFQDVYIRTKNGVRKANDKDYFILTLSSAGIFGKNGYGLFQAIPVDDMWVLDESEVLQVQKRIGEFNAAIKAAAASKGLAVADVHAFLNNVKDGVRINGLAVSAKFITGNAFSLDGIHLTPIGNALMANIFINAINSTYGSKIPLVDVSQYRGVKMPDTAPVAN
;
A
#
# COMPACT_ATOMS: atom_id res chain seq x y z
N MET A 1 49.22 23.06 56.41
CA MET A 1 47.75 22.95 56.54
C MET A 1 46.92 23.77 55.53
N LYS A 2 47.42 24.89 54.95
CA LYS A 2 46.63 25.69 53.98
C LYS A 2 46.46 25.04 52.59
N LYS A 3 47.44 24.28 52.09
CA LYS A 3 47.37 23.60 50.77
C LYS A 3 46.30 22.49 50.71
N ASN A 4 46.11 21.73 51.80
CA ASN A 4 45.12 20.63 51.83
C ASN A 4 43.67 21.14 51.76
N LYS A 5 43.38 22.35 52.26
CA LYS A 5 42.03 22.95 52.16
C LYS A 5 41.68 23.33 50.72
N LEU A 6 42.67 23.70 49.90
CA LEU A 6 42.47 24.07 48.50
C LEU A 6 42.15 22.84 47.63
N TYR A 7 42.82 21.71 47.87
CA TYR A 7 42.53 20.45 47.17
C TYR A 7 41.20 19.84 47.58
N ILE A 8 40.81 19.95 48.85
CA ILE A 8 39.49 19.50 49.33
C ILE A 8 38.37 20.38 48.75
N ALA A 9 38.56 21.70 48.68
CA ALA A 9 37.61 22.62 48.06
C ALA A 9 37.49 22.39 46.54
N ALA A 10 38.59 22.12 45.85
CA ALA A 10 38.59 21.79 44.42
C ALA A 10 37.93 20.42 44.15
N ALA A 11 38.14 19.42 45.01
CA ALA A 11 37.49 18.12 44.90
C ALA A 11 35.97 18.20 45.18
N LEU A 12 35.54 19.01 46.16
CA LEU A 12 34.13 19.28 46.44
C LEU A 12 33.45 20.07 45.32
N ALA A 13 34.17 21.02 44.70
CA ALA A 13 33.67 21.74 43.53
C ALA A 13 33.54 20.83 42.29
N LEU A 14 34.48 19.90 42.06
CA LEU A 14 34.39 18.89 41.01
C LEU A 14 33.24 17.89 41.24
N LEU A 15 32.96 17.51 42.50
CA LEU A 15 31.80 16.67 42.86
C LEU A 15 30.46 17.40 42.70
N ALA A 16 30.42 18.73 42.88
CA ALA A 16 29.21 19.53 42.65
C ALA A 16 28.88 19.69 41.16
N ILE A 17 29.88 19.71 40.27
CA ILE A 17 29.67 19.79 38.81
C ILE A 17 29.30 18.41 38.21
N ALA A 18 29.61 17.32 38.91
CA ALA A 18 29.24 15.95 38.51
C ALA A 18 27.83 15.52 38.97
N SER A 19 27.09 16.37 39.69
CA SER A 19 25.76 16.05 40.24
C SER A 19 24.58 16.49 39.35
N CYS A 20 24.82 16.88 38.10
CA CYS A 20 23.75 16.93 37.10
C CYS A 20 23.30 15.49 36.82
N LYS A 21 22.37 14.98 37.64
CA LYS A 21 21.64 13.75 37.34
C LYS A 21 21.02 13.97 35.96
N PRO A 22 21.40 13.21 34.91
CA PRO A 22 20.75 13.35 33.62
C PRO A 22 19.26 13.10 33.86
N SER A 23 18.44 14.13 33.67
CA SER A 23 17.00 13.94 33.56
C SER A 23 16.79 13.19 32.26
N LEU A 24 16.40 11.93 32.36
CA LEU A 24 15.79 11.27 31.22
C LEU A 24 14.46 11.98 31.03
N ASP A 25 14.33 12.75 29.95
CA ASP A 25 13.02 13.22 29.52
C ASP A 25 12.20 11.97 29.20
N GLU A 26 11.37 11.54 30.16
CA GLU A 26 10.49 10.40 29.96
C GLU A 26 9.56 10.71 28.79
N TYR A 27 9.55 9.80 27.81
CA TYR A 27 8.61 9.88 26.70
C TYR A 27 7.19 9.79 27.26
N THR A 28 6.52 10.94 27.35
CA THR A 28 5.13 11.02 27.76
C THR A 28 4.26 11.18 26.50
N PRO A 29 3.41 10.19 26.18
CA PRO A 29 2.48 10.30 25.06
C PRO A 29 1.60 11.54 25.16
N SER A 30 1.39 12.24 24.06
CA SER A 30 0.55 13.45 24.01
C SER A 30 0.06 13.74 22.60
N ALA A 31 -1.17 14.25 22.45
CA ALA A 31 -1.68 14.73 21.18
C ALA A 31 -1.13 16.12 20.80
N GLY A 32 -0.39 16.78 21.70
CA GLY A 32 -0.03 18.18 21.52
C GLY A 32 -1.29 19.04 21.43
N SER A 33 -1.44 19.77 20.32
CA SER A 33 -2.63 20.59 20.03
C SER A 33 -3.67 19.89 19.14
N LEU A 34 -3.47 18.62 18.80
CA LEU A 34 -4.36 17.88 17.91
C LEU A 34 -5.56 17.31 18.65
N ASP A 35 -6.67 17.15 17.92
CA ASP A 35 -7.88 16.46 18.39
C ASP A 35 -8.10 15.20 17.55
N PHE A 36 -7.87 14.04 18.15
CA PHE A 36 -8.06 12.72 17.52
C PHE A 36 -9.41 12.07 17.87
N SER A 37 -10.34 12.79 18.51
CA SER A 37 -11.64 12.24 18.93
C SER A 37 -12.47 11.70 17.76
N LYS A 38 -12.30 12.25 16.54
CA LYS A 38 -12.93 11.75 15.32
C LYS A 38 -11.90 11.66 14.19
N TYR A 39 -11.12 10.60 14.21
CA TYR A 39 -10.20 10.25 13.13
C TYR A 39 -10.94 9.56 11.97
N VAL A 40 -10.69 9.99 10.73
CA VAL A 40 -11.16 9.30 9.51
C VAL A 40 -9.99 8.98 8.57
N ALA A 41 -10.05 7.83 7.90
CA ALA A 41 -9.03 7.39 6.97
C ALA A 41 -9.61 7.22 5.56
N ILE A 42 -9.07 7.96 4.60
CA ILE A 42 -9.51 7.97 3.21
C ILE A 42 -8.40 7.39 2.36
N GLY A 43 -8.75 6.42 1.51
CA GLY A 43 -7.81 5.84 0.58
C GLY A 43 -8.41 4.68 -0.20
N ASN A 44 -7.58 3.72 -0.58
CA ASN A 44 -7.98 2.61 -1.42
C ASN A 44 -7.80 1.26 -0.71
N SER A 45 -7.25 0.27 -1.41
CA SER A 45 -7.08 -1.10 -0.96
C SER A 45 -6.24 -1.21 0.31
N LEU A 46 -5.10 -0.50 0.41
CA LEU A 46 -4.24 -0.56 1.60
C LEU A 46 -4.95 0.02 2.84
N THR A 47 -5.68 1.12 2.65
CA THR A 47 -6.48 1.74 3.72
C THR A 47 -7.57 0.78 4.20
N ALA A 48 -8.20 0.04 3.28
CA ALA A 48 -9.26 -0.92 3.60
C ALA A 48 -8.77 -2.20 4.31
N GLY A 49 -7.47 -2.52 4.23
CA GLY A 49 -6.91 -3.79 4.69
C GLY A 49 -6.96 -4.91 3.64
N TYR A 50 -6.90 -4.54 2.36
CA TYR A 50 -6.71 -5.49 1.27
C TYR A 50 -5.29 -6.05 1.29
N ALA A 51 -5.16 -7.36 1.20
CA ALA A 51 -3.88 -8.06 1.13
C ALA A 51 -4.06 -9.39 0.40
N ASP A 52 -2.96 -9.98 -0.07
CA ASP A 52 -2.95 -11.31 -0.69
C ASP A 52 -3.99 -11.45 -1.82
N GLY A 53 -4.28 -10.38 -2.56
CA GLY A 53 -5.26 -10.41 -3.64
C GLY A 53 -6.73 -10.35 -3.19
N GLY A 54 -7.02 -10.06 -1.91
CA GLY A 54 -8.39 -9.99 -1.37
C GLY A 54 -8.63 -8.97 -0.26
N LEU A 55 -9.90 -8.62 -0.02
CA LEU A 55 -10.35 -7.96 1.21
C LEU A 55 -10.94 -9.04 2.13
N TYR A 56 -10.35 -9.23 3.30
CA TYR A 56 -10.74 -10.26 4.27
C TYR A 56 -10.46 -9.81 5.71
N LEU A 57 -11.09 -10.46 6.69
CA LEU A 57 -11.15 -9.97 8.07
C LEU A 57 -9.78 -9.79 8.73
N GLU A 58 -8.86 -10.75 8.56
CA GLU A 58 -7.52 -10.65 9.16
C GLU A 58 -6.73 -9.47 8.56
N GLY A 59 -6.80 -9.27 7.23
CA GLY A 59 -6.22 -8.10 6.57
C GLY A 59 -6.83 -6.78 7.06
N GLN A 60 -8.16 -6.73 7.23
CA GLN A 60 -8.85 -5.57 7.79
C GLN A 60 -8.36 -5.24 9.20
N LYS A 61 -8.15 -6.23 10.09
CA LYS A 61 -7.74 -6.01 11.49
C LYS A 61 -6.38 -5.32 11.61
N VAL A 62 -5.50 -5.50 10.63
CA VAL A 62 -4.14 -4.96 10.65
C VAL A 62 -3.90 -3.85 9.63
N ALA A 63 -4.95 -3.32 8.99
CA ALA A 63 -4.82 -2.19 8.08
C ALA A 63 -4.13 -1.01 8.79
N TYR A 64 -3.19 -0.35 8.11
CA TYR A 64 -2.40 0.71 8.73
C TYR A 64 -3.22 1.82 9.43
N PRO A 65 -4.42 2.24 8.97
CA PRO A 65 -5.21 3.24 9.69
C PRO A 65 -5.73 2.72 11.03
N ASN A 66 -6.08 1.44 11.12
CA ASN A 66 -6.52 0.83 12.37
C ASN A 66 -5.38 0.84 13.39
N LEU A 67 -4.16 0.55 12.93
CA LEU A 67 -2.97 0.58 13.78
C LEU A 67 -2.65 2.00 14.25
N ILE A 68 -2.78 3.01 13.38
CA ILE A 68 -2.66 4.42 13.74
C ILE A 68 -3.70 4.79 14.82
N ALA A 69 -4.96 4.43 14.60
CA ALA A 69 -6.05 4.74 15.52
C ALA A 69 -5.81 4.13 16.91
N GLU A 70 -5.31 2.90 16.97
CA GLU A 70 -4.96 2.24 18.23
C GLU A 70 -3.83 2.97 18.97
N GLN A 71 -2.83 3.53 18.26
CA GLN A 71 -1.83 4.40 18.89
C GLN A 71 -2.42 5.76 19.30
N MET A 72 -3.35 6.33 18.52
CA MET A 72 -4.01 7.59 18.85
C MET A 72 -4.84 7.49 20.13
N LYS A 73 -5.45 6.34 20.45
CA LYS A 73 -6.18 6.14 21.71
C LYS A 73 -5.33 6.45 22.95
N GLN A 74 -4.03 6.16 22.90
CA GLN A 74 -3.10 6.43 24.01
C GLN A 74 -2.87 7.93 24.25
N VAL A 75 -3.32 8.79 23.33
CA VAL A 75 -3.19 10.25 23.42
C VAL A 75 -4.54 10.97 23.32
N GLY A 76 -5.64 10.27 23.60
CA GLY A 76 -7.00 10.85 23.60
C GLY A 76 -7.78 10.68 22.28
N GLY A 77 -7.34 9.77 21.41
CA GLY A 77 -8.10 9.38 20.21
C GLY A 77 -9.41 8.67 20.56
N GLY A 78 -10.42 8.87 19.71
CA GLY A 78 -11.73 8.24 19.86
C GLY A 78 -11.80 6.81 19.32
N GLU A 79 -13.02 6.26 19.33
CA GLU A 79 -13.30 4.98 18.69
C GLU A 79 -13.08 5.06 17.17
N PHE A 80 -12.61 3.95 16.60
CA PHE A 80 -12.33 3.83 15.18
C PHE A 80 -13.06 2.62 14.60
N HIS A 81 -14.17 2.90 13.91
CA HIS A 81 -15.04 1.89 13.33
C HIS A 81 -14.57 1.50 11.92
N VAL A 82 -14.57 0.19 11.67
CA VAL A 82 -14.08 -0.44 10.45
C VAL A 82 -15.17 -1.39 9.95
N PRO A 83 -15.46 -1.44 8.63
CA PRO A 83 -16.49 -2.30 8.07
C PRO A 83 -16.04 -3.77 8.00
N TYR A 84 -15.80 -4.38 9.15
CA TYR A 84 -15.30 -5.75 9.27
C TYR A 84 -16.26 -6.75 8.60
N PHE A 85 -15.70 -7.81 8.01
CA PHE A 85 -16.48 -9.02 7.79
C PHE A 85 -16.74 -9.73 9.12
N SER A 86 -17.88 -10.42 9.22
CA SER A 86 -18.16 -11.28 10.37
C SER A 86 -17.26 -12.51 10.38
N GLU A 87 -17.14 -13.21 11.51
CA GLU A 87 -16.39 -14.47 11.60
C GLU A 87 -16.96 -15.57 10.68
N ALA A 88 -18.27 -15.55 10.42
CA ALA A 88 -18.91 -16.45 9.45
C ALA A 88 -18.51 -16.14 7.99
N GLN A 89 -18.03 -14.92 7.75
CA GLN A 89 -17.61 -14.40 6.44
C GLN A 89 -16.14 -13.94 6.45
N ALA A 90 -15.31 -14.55 7.32
CA ALA A 90 -13.97 -14.05 7.62
C ALA A 90 -13.06 -13.93 6.39
N ASN A 91 -13.32 -14.73 5.34
CA ASN A 91 -12.52 -14.72 4.12
C ASN A 91 -13.00 -13.68 3.10
N GLY A 92 -14.10 -12.97 3.36
CA GLY A 92 -14.49 -11.77 2.62
C GLY A 92 -14.65 -12.01 1.12
N SER A 93 -13.82 -11.35 0.31
CA SER A 93 -13.81 -11.53 -1.15
C SER A 93 -13.03 -12.78 -1.63
N GLY A 94 -12.45 -13.55 -0.71
CA GLY A 94 -11.42 -14.54 -0.99
C GLY A 94 -10.04 -13.87 -1.09
N TYR A 95 -8.98 -14.64 -0.91
CA TYR A 95 -7.58 -14.19 -0.95
C TYR A 95 -6.64 -15.36 -1.27
N ILE A 96 -5.40 -15.05 -1.64
CA ILE A 96 -4.34 -16.00 -1.98
C ILE A 96 -3.69 -16.51 -0.70
N THR A 97 -3.46 -17.81 -0.61
CA THR A 97 -2.66 -18.42 0.46
C THR A 97 -1.47 -19.18 -0.11
N LEU A 98 -0.38 -19.26 0.67
CA LEU A 98 0.80 -20.03 0.33
C LEU A 98 0.63 -21.45 0.88
N THR A 99 0.55 -22.44 -0.01
CA THR A 99 0.33 -23.85 0.35
C THR A 99 1.62 -24.67 0.36
N GLY A 100 2.69 -24.16 -0.26
CA GLY A 100 3.97 -24.87 -0.31
C GLY A 100 5.07 -24.06 -1.01
N LEU A 101 6.28 -24.60 -0.93
CA LEU A 101 7.42 -24.20 -1.74
C LEU A 101 7.91 -25.44 -2.50
N VAL A 102 7.94 -25.37 -3.83
CA VAL A 102 8.47 -26.45 -4.69
C VAL A 102 9.70 -25.90 -5.40
N ASN A 103 10.88 -26.45 -5.10
CA ASN A 103 12.16 -25.97 -5.62
C ASN A 103 12.39 -24.46 -5.37
N GLY A 104 11.98 -23.98 -4.19
CA GLY A 104 12.06 -22.56 -3.83
C GLY A 104 11.03 -21.66 -4.52
N GLN A 105 10.16 -22.20 -5.38
CA GLN A 105 9.06 -21.46 -6.01
C GLN A 105 7.78 -21.60 -5.19
N PRO A 106 7.00 -20.52 -5.03
CA PRO A 106 5.75 -20.57 -4.28
C PRO A 106 4.65 -21.33 -5.00
N VAL A 107 3.97 -22.17 -4.25
CA VAL A 107 2.69 -22.77 -4.64
C VAL A 107 1.61 -22.09 -3.84
N THR A 108 0.64 -21.49 -4.55
CA THR A 108 -0.46 -20.75 -3.94
C THR A 108 -1.81 -21.37 -4.28
N ALA A 109 -2.82 -21.06 -3.46
CA ALA A 109 -4.20 -21.43 -3.70
C ALA A 109 -5.12 -20.24 -3.39
N GLN A 110 -6.32 -20.23 -3.99
CA GLN A 110 -7.36 -19.26 -3.65
C GLN A 110 -8.21 -19.79 -2.50
N VAL A 111 -8.38 -18.98 -1.47
CA VAL A 111 -9.30 -19.23 -0.36
C VAL A 111 -10.70 -18.83 -0.81
N THR A 112 -11.62 -19.80 -0.81
CA THR A 112 -12.96 -19.67 -1.41
C THR A 112 -14.11 -20.12 -0.52
N ASP A 113 -13.83 -20.52 0.72
CA ASP A 113 -14.82 -20.77 1.78
C ASP A 113 -15.07 -19.49 2.60
N LYS A 114 -16.15 -19.47 3.40
CA LYS A 114 -16.54 -18.32 4.27
C LYS A 114 -16.49 -16.96 3.56
N LEU A 115 -16.91 -16.93 2.30
CA LEU A 115 -16.96 -15.71 1.51
C LEU A 115 -18.15 -14.84 1.93
N ALA A 116 -18.01 -13.55 1.72
CA ALA A 116 -19.03 -12.55 2.00
C ALA A 116 -19.92 -12.22 0.80
N TYR A 117 -19.84 -12.97 -0.31
CA TYR A 117 -20.63 -12.69 -1.50
C TYR A 117 -22.12 -12.95 -1.26
N ARG A 118 -22.93 -11.91 -1.48
CA ARG A 118 -24.41 -12.02 -1.52
C ARG A 118 -24.95 -12.21 -2.94
N SER A 119 -24.10 -11.96 -3.94
CA SER A 119 -24.36 -12.21 -5.36
C SER A 119 -23.03 -12.49 -6.08
N THR A 120 -23.08 -13.36 -7.10
CA THR A 120 -21.93 -13.73 -7.94
C THR A 120 -21.97 -13.08 -9.32
N SER A 121 -23.14 -12.62 -9.79
CA SER A 121 -23.30 -11.88 -11.05
C SER A 121 -24.47 -10.88 -10.95
N PRO A 122 -24.20 -9.57 -10.81
CA PRO A 122 -22.88 -8.97 -10.56
C PRO A 122 -22.29 -9.45 -9.21
N LYS A 123 -20.95 -9.38 -9.07
CA LYS A 123 -20.28 -9.73 -7.80
C LYS A 123 -20.58 -8.65 -6.76
N LEU A 124 -21.20 -9.04 -5.66
CA LEU A 124 -21.61 -8.11 -4.60
C LEU A 124 -21.32 -8.69 -3.21
N LEU A 125 -20.75 -7.88 -2.32
CA LEU A 125 -20.36 -8.28 -0.96
C LEU A 125 -21.44 -7.92 0.07
N THR A 126 -21.57 -8.68 1.15
CA THR A 126 -22.54 -8.40 2.22
C THR A 126 -22.43 -6.96 2.71
N LYS A 127 -23.52 -6.18 2.67
CA LYS A 127 -23.54 -4.75 3.01
C LYS A 127 -23.02 -4.46 4.43
N TYR A 128 -22.44 -3.28 4.61
CA TYR A 128 -22.08 -2.71 5.91
C TYR A 128 -22.36 -1.20 5.83
N THR A 129 -23.46 -0.74 6.45
CA THR A 129 -23.93 0.65 6.30
C THR A 129 -23.92 1.43 7.61
N ASP A 130 -23.41 0.82 8.69
CA ASP A 130 -23.22 1.53 9.95
C ASP A 130 -22.11 2.60 9.80
N PRO A 131 -22.13 3.67 10.62
CA PRO A 131 -21.08 4.69 10.59
C PRO A 131 -19.68 4.08 10.76
N ILE A 132 -18.76 4.49 9.89
CA ILE A 132 -17.37 4.02 9.86
C ILE A 132 -16.36 5.15 9.77
N ASN A 133 -15.15 4.90 10.25
CA ASN A 133 -14.02 5.81 10.20
C ASN A 133 -13.00 5.40 9.13
N ASN A 134 -12.85 4.09 8.90
CA ASN A 134 -12.03 3.57 7.80
C ASN A 134 -12.84 3.56 6.50
N LEU A 135 -12.58 4.53 5.63
CA LEU A 135 -13.31 4.76 4.39
C LEU A 135 -12.57 4.20 3.18
N GLY A 136 -11.58 3.33 3.38
CA GLY A 136 -10.80 2.73 2.29
C GLY A 136 -11.68 1.90 1.33
N VAL A 137 -11.53 2.13 0.03
CA VAL A 137 -12.23 1.38 -1.01
C VAL A 137 -11.23 0.76 -1.99
N PRO A 138 -11.04 -0.58 -1.98
CA PRO A 138 -10.17 -1.24 -2.93
C PRO A 138 -10.49 -0.90 -4.39
N GLY A 139 -9.45 -0.63 -5.18
CA GLY A 139 -9.56 -0.21 -6.57
C GLY A 139 -9.99 1.25 -6.81
N MET A 140 -10.31 2.03 -5.76
CA MET A 140 -10.67 3.44 -5.92
C MET A 140 -9.49 4.28 -6.42
N ARG A 141 -9.79 5.27 -7.27
CA ARG A 141 -8.85 6.19 -7.93
C ARG A 141 -9.29 7.63 -7.77
N MET A 142 -8.37 8.57 -7.97
CA MET A 142 -8.68 10.01 -7.91
C MET A 142 -9.61 10.41 -9.05
N ASP A 143 -9.33 9.98 -10.27
CA ASP A 143 -10.14 10.32 -11.45
C ASP A 143 -11.58 9.78 -11.40
N MET A 144 -11.80 8.69 -10.64
CA MET A 144 -13.11 8.05 -10.43
C MET A 144 -13.89 8.55 -9.22
N ALA A 145 -13.24 9.23 -8.28
CA ALA A 145 -13.83 9.56 -6.98
C ALA A 145 -15.11 10.40 -7.09
N GLU A 146 -15.23 11.22 -8.13
CA GLU A 146 -16.37 12.12 -8.37
C GLU A 146 -17.41 11.54 -9.34
N ILE A 147 -17.25 10.29 -9.83
CA ILE A 147 -18.17 9.67 -10.78
C ILE A 147 -19.39 9.11 -10.04
N PRO A 148 -20.63 9.58 -10.34
CA PRO A 148 -21.85 8.98 -9.79
C PRO A 148 -22.04 7.53 -10.25
N GLY A 149 -22.63 6.69 -9.40
CA GLY A 149 -22.90 5.29 -9.74
C GLY A 149 -21.74 4.31 -9.48
N MET A 150 -20.58 4.80 -9.04
CA MET A 150 -19.45 3.95 -8.62
C MET A 150 -19.82 3.01 -7.47
N GLY A 151 -20.81 3.36 -6.64
CA GLY A 151 -21.34 2.52 -5.58
C GLY A 151 -22.63 1.78 -5.95
N SER A 152 -22.95 1.68 -7.25
CA SER A 152 -24.09 0.87 -7.73
C SER A 152 -23.72 -0.61 -7.84
N VAL A 153 -24.73 -1.46 -8.08
CA VAL A 153 -24.53 -2.91 -8.29
C VAL A 153 -23.67 -3.26 -9.52
N ASN A 154 -23.51 -2.32 -10.46
CA ASN A 154 -22.64 -2.46 -11.62
C ASN A 154 -21.30 -1.73 -11.44
N GLY A 155 -21.10 -1.09 -10.29
CA GLY A 155 -19.90 -0.32 -9.96
C GLY A 155 -18.88 -1.13 -9.17
N ASN A 156 -18.16 -0.43 -8.30
CA ASN A 156 -17.18 -1.01 -7.40
C ASN A 156 -17.90 -1.69 -6.21
N MET A 157 -17.86 -3.02 -6.18
CA MET A 157 -18.52 -3.82 -5.14
C MET A 157 -18.08 -3.50 -3.70
N TYR A 158 -16.87 -2.97 -3.51
CA TYR A 158 -16.38 -2.58 -2.19
C TYR A 158 -16.97 -1.25 -1.74
N PHE A 159 -17.20 -0.31 -2.66
CA PHE A 159 -17.91 0.93 -2.32
C PHE A 159 -19.41 0.70 -2.18
N GLU A 160 -19.98 -0.11 -3.08
CA GLU A 160 -21.38 -0.53 -3.08
C GLU A 160 -21.78 -1.14 -1.73
N ARG A 161 -20.89 -1.95 -1.13
CA ARG A 161 -21.06 -2.53 0.20
C ARG A 161 -21.32 -1.47 1.29
N LEU A 162 -20.73 -0.28 1.17
CA LEU A 162 -20.72 0.77 2.19
C LEU A 162 -21.91 1.74 2.10
N LEU A 163 -22.76 1.57 1.08
CA LEU A 163 -23.87 2.47 0.83
C LEU A 163 -25.21 1.77 1.07
N PRO A 164 -26.19 2.46 1.69
CA PRO A 164 -27.59 2.09 1.55
C PRO A 164 -27.99 2.03 0.06
N ASP A 165 -28.92 1.17 -0.32
CA ASP A 165 -29.27 0.95 -1.73
C ASP A 165 -29.77 2.22 -2.44
N GLN A 166 -30.47 3.09 -1.71
CA GLN A 166 -30.95 4.38 -2.22
C GLN A 166 -29.82 5.38 -2.54
N ASP A 167 -28.62 5.16 -2.01
CA ASP A 167 -27.47 6.06 -2.15
C ASP A 167 -26.52 5.63 -3.29
N TYR A 168 -26.94 4.74 -4.19
CA TYR A 168 -26.10 4.19 -5.26
C TYR A 168 -25.43 5.24 -6.19
N LEU A 169 -25.99 6.46 -6.28
CA LEU A 169 -25.42 7.57 -7.03
C LEU A 169 -24.44 8.44 -6.23
N LYS A 170 -24.34 8.24 -4.91
CA LYS A 170 -23.41 8.98 -4.04
C LYS A 170 -21.98 8.71 -4.50
N THR A 171 -21.27 9.78 -4.82
CA THR A 171 -19.86 9.69 -5.24
C THR A 171 -19.00 9.32 -4.03
N TYR A 172 -17.86 8.68 -4.28
CA TYR A 172 -16.90 8.38 -3.20
C TYR A 172 -16.34 9.66 -2.57
N PHE A 173 -16.12 10.71 -3.38
CA PHE A 173 -15.75 12.04 -2.91
C PHE A 173 -16.76 12.56 -1.88
N THR A 174 -18.04 12.61 -2.21
CA THR A 174 -19.07 13.08 -1.29
C THR A 174 -19.19 12.18 -0.07
N TYR A 175 -19.20 10.86 -0.25
CA TYR A 175 -19.30 9.91 0.87
C TYR A 175 -18.17 10.11 1.89
N SER A 176 -16.93 10.25 1.40
CA SER A 176 -15.73 10.32 2.25
C SER A 176 -15.49 11.68 2.88
N THR A 177 -15.88 12.78 2.22
CA THR A 177 -15.63 14.15 2.72
C THR A 177 -16.73 14.71 3.63
N THR A 178 -17.90 14.06 3.68
CA THR A 178 -19.02 14.47 4.53
C THR A 178 -19.04 13.80 5.90
N GLN A 179 -18.08 12.88 6.17
CA GLN A 179 -17.91 12.30 7.50
C GLN A 179 -17.44 13.38 8.48
N ASN A 180 -18.09 13.46 9.64
CA ASN A 180 -17.68 14.38 10.70
C ASN A 180 -16.34 13.93 11.27
N HIS A 181 -15.32 14.79 11.18
CA HIS A 181 -13.96 14.46 11.61
C HIS A 181 -13.26 15.67 12.22
N THR A 182 -12.28 15.38 13.08
CA THR A 182 -11.36 16.33 13.72
C THR A 182 -9.93 16.15 13.17
N PHE A 183 -9.60 14.94 12.71
CA PHE A 183 -8.34 14.62 12.06
C PHE A 183 -8.55 13.62 10.91
N PHE A 184 -7.75 13.72 9.85
CA PHE A 184 -7.83 12.77 8.73
C PHE A 184 -6.47 12.25 8.26
N SER A 185 -6.45 11.05 7.70
CA SER A 185 -5.34 10.56 6.87
C SER A 185 -5.84 10.32 5.45
N PHE A 186 -5.07 10.77 4.46
CA PHE A 186 -5.41 10.67 3.04
C PHE A 186 -4.33 9.92 2.26
N ALA A 187 -4.68 8.78 1.67
CA ALA A 187 -3.79 7.92 0.89
C ALA A 187 -4.48 7.39 -0.38
N LEU A 188 -5.15 8.26 -1.11
CA LEU A 188 -5.74 7.95 -2.41
C LEU A 188 -4.82 8.44 -3.54
N GLY A 189 -4.62 7.62 -4.56
CA GLY A 189 -3.78 7.97 -5.72
C GLY A 189 -2.92 6.83 -6.27
N ASN A 190 -2.61 5.79 -5.49
CA ASN A 190 -1.74 4.72 -5.97
C ASN A 190 -2.31 4.00 -7.21
N ASN A 191 -3.63 3.75 -7.23
CA ASN A 191 -4.31 3.07 -8.34
C ASN A 191 -4.32 3.88 -9.65
N ASP A 192 -4.12 5.20 -9.58
CA ASP A 192 -4.02 6.10 -10.72
C ASP A 192 -2.78 5.83 -11.58
N ALA A 193 -1.74 5.21 -10.99
CA ALA A 193 -0.54 4.73 -11.66
C ALA A 193 -0.48 3.19 -11.75
N LEU A 194 -0.81 2.50 -10.66
CA LEU A 194 -0.70 1.04 -10.56
C LEU A 194 -1.58 0.31 -11.58
N GLY A 195 -2.81 0.77 -11.82
CA GLY A 195 -3.74 0.10 -12.75
C GLY A 195 -3.21 0.04 -14.19
N TRP A 196 -2.57 1.12 -14.65
CA TRP A 196 -1.90 1.16 -15.95
C TRP A 196 -0.66 0.25 -15.98
N ALA A 197 0.20 0.35 -14.97
CA ALA A 197 1.43 -0.44 -14.91
C ALA A 197 1.17 -1.95 -14.82
N THR A 198 0.21 -2.37 -14.01
CA THR A 198 -0.11 -3.80 -13.81
C THR A 198 -0.79 -4.45 -15.01
N ASN A 199 -1.23 -3.65 -15.98
CA ASN A 199 -1.75 -4.09 -17.26
C ASN A 199 -0.70 -3.99 -18.39
N GLY A 200 0.58 -3.85 -18.04
CA GLY A 200 1.70 -3.80 -18.99
C GLY A 200 1.68 -2.54 -19.85
N GLY A 201 1.28 -1.40 -19.29
CA GLY A 201 1.20 -0.14 -20.03
C GLY A 201 0.08 -0.06 -21.08
N VAL A 202 -0.66 -1.15 -21.27
CA VAL A 202 -1.74 -1.24 -22.25
C VAL A 202 -3.00 -0.55 -21.73
N VAL A 203 -3.58 0.32 -22.55
CA VAL A 203 -4.93 0.85 -22.33
C VAL A 203 -5.93 -0.09 -22.98
N LYS A 204 -6.81 -0.70 -22.17
CA LYS A 204 -7.90 -1.52 -22.68
C LYS A 204 -9.01 -0.64 -23.23
N ILE A 205 -9.62 -1.06 -24.34
CA ILE A 205 -10.80 -0.40 -24.91
C ILE A 205 -12.03 -1.23 -24.56
N ASN A 206 -13.05 -0.57 -24.00
CA ASN A 206 -14.35 -1.19 -23.79
C ASN A 206 -14.99 -1.48 -25.16
N PRO A 207 -15.30 -2.74 -25.49
CA PRO A 207 -15.81 -3.11 -26.82
C PRO A 207 -17.21 -2.59 -27.10
N ILE A 208 -17.97 -2.19 -26.07
CA ILE A 208 -19.34 -1.68 -26.19
C ILE A 208 -19.33 -0.17 -26.41
N THR A 209 -18.55 0.57 -25.61
CA THR A 209 -18.55 2.05 -25.65
C THR A 209 -17.46 2.63 -26.54
N ASN A 210 -16.50 1.80 -26.97
CA ASN A 210 -15.29 2.22 -27.67
C ASN A 210 -14.49 3.31 -26.91
N GLN A 211 -14.58 3.31 -25.58
CA GLN A 211 -13.84 4.20 -24.71
C GLN A 211 -12.74 3.44 -23.96
N PRO A 212 -11.62 4.10 -23.61
CA PRO A 212 -10.64 3.54 -22.68
C PRO A 212 -11.29 3.05 -21.38
N ASP A 213 -10.92 1.86 -20.92
CA ASP A 213 -11.20 1.43 -19.56
C ASP A 213 -10.37 2.31 -18.61
N PRO A 214 -11.02 3.17 -17.82
CA PRO A 214 -10.32 4.14 -16.98
C PRO A 214 -9.42 3.47 -15.92
N THR A 215 -9.66 2.21 -15.55
CA THR A 215 -8.79 1.48 -14.61
C THR A 215 -7.43 1.12 -15.20
N THR A 216 -7.31 1.15 -16.54
CA THR A 216 -6.08 0.83 -17.29
C THR A 216 -5.40 2.06 -17.86
N VAL A 217 -5.83 3.27 -17.50
CA VAL A 217 -5.25 4.53 -17.97
C VAL A 217 -4.42 5.16 -16.86
N LEU A 218 -3.32 5.82 -17.23
CA LEU A 218 -2.50 6.59 -16.31
C LEU A 218 -3.14 7.98 -16.08
N THR A 219 -3.67 8.25 -14.88
CA THR A 219 -4.42 9.50 -14.59
C THR A 219 -3.61 10.74 -14.88
N GLU A 220 -4.16 11.70 -15.61
CA GLU A 220 -3.47 12.96 -15.91
C GLU A 220 -3.16 13.78 -14.65
N THR A 221 -1.97 14.38 -14.61
CA THR A 221 -1.51 15.19 -13.47
C THR A 221 -2.44 16.36 -13.16
N ALA A 222 -3.01 17.01 -14.18
CA ALA A 222 -3.98 18.08 -13.98
C ALA A 222 -5.27 17.58 -13.31
N ARG A 223 -5.80 16.43 -13.76
CA ARG A 223 -6.99 15.80 -13.18
C ARG A 223 -6.73 15.36 -11.74
N PHE A 224 -5.60 14.71 -11.49
CA PHE A 224 -5.17 14.31 -10.14
C PHE A 224 -5.08 15.52 -9.20
N THR A 225 -4.38 16.57 -9.62
CA THR A 225 -4.17 17.79 -8.83
C THR A 225 -5.49 18.49 -8.52
N LEU A 226 -6.38 18.58 -9.51
CA LEU A 226 -7.71 19.16 -9.34
C LEU A 226 -8.52 18.42 -8.26
N THR A 227 -8.62 17.09 -8.37
CA THR A 227 -9.40 16.29 -7.41
C THR A 227 -8.75 16.29 -6.03
N LEU A 228 -7.42 16.25 -5.93
CA LEU A 228 -6.70 16.37 -4.67
C LEU A 228 -7.00 17.70 -3.97
N ASN A 229 -6.96 18.81 -4.70
CA ASN A 229 -7.23 20.13 -4.13
C ASN A 229 -8.67 20.25 -3.63
N LYS A 230 -9.65 19.60 -4.30
CA LYS A 230 -11.02 19.51 -3.80
C LYS A 230 -11.09 18.74 -2.48
N TYR A 231 -10.43 17.58 -2.39
CA TYR A 231 -10.39 16.78 -1.16
C TYR A 231 -9.79 17.58 -0.01
N VAL A 232 -8.60 18.15 -0.23
CA VAL A 232 -7.90 18.92 0.80
C VAL A 232 -8.73 20.14 1.23
N THR A 233 -9.41 20.81 0.30
CA THR A 233 -10.29 21.94 0.64
C THR A 233 -11.46 21.50 1.52
N GLU A 234 -12.19 20.44 1.14
CA GLU A 234 -13.33 19.97 1.91
C GLU A 234 -12.95 19.40 3.28
N LEU A 235 -11.87 18.62 3.35
CA LEU A 235 -11.39 18.01 4.59
C LEU A 235 -10.77 19.02 5.56
N THR A 236 -10.42 20.22 5.11
CA THR A 236 -9.84 21.27 5.96
C THR A 236 -10.77 22.48 6.15
N LYS A 237 -12.01 22.42 5.66
CA LYS A 237 -12.93 23.58 5.66
C LYS A 237 -13.25 24.12 7.06
N GLY A 238 -13.21 23.26 8.07
CA GLY A 238 -13.40 23.63 9.48
C GLY A 238 -12.08 23.82 10.24
N GLY A 239 -10.94 23.89 9.54
CA GLY A 239 -9.61 24.01 10.16
C GLY A 239 -9.01 22.68 10.64
N GLN A 240 -9.64 21.54 10.31
CA GLN A 240 -9.12 20.22 10.67
C GLN A 240 -7.69 20.01 10.14
N LYS A 241 -6.93 19.23 10.91
CA LYS A 241 -5.59 18.80 10.56
C LYS A 241 -5.60 17.39 9.99
N GLY A 242 -4.51 17.02 9.35
CA GLY A 242 -4.43 15.72 8.70
C GLY A 242 -3.06 15.44 8.13
N VAL A 243 -2.95 14.27 7.52
CA VAL A 243 -1.72 13.76 6.93
C VAL A 243 -2.00 13.20 5.54
N LEU A 244 -1.20 13.60 4.57
CA LEU A 244 -1.27 13.10 3.19
C LEU A 244 -0.10 12.14 2.96
N ALA A 245 -0.37 11.00 2.33
CA ALA A 245 0.67 10.08 1.90
C ALA A 245 1.14 10.37 0.48
N THR A 246 2.45 10.31 0.26
CA THR A 246 3.01 10.19 -1.09
C THR A 246 2.73 8.81 -1.68
N ILE A 247 2.72 8.72 -3.01
CA ILE A 247 2.54 7.48 -3.77
C ILE A 247 3.91 6.82 -3.95
N PRO A 248 4.08 5.55 -3.55
CA PRO A 248 5.34 4.83 -3.76
C PRO A 248 5.60 4.53 -5.23
N ASP A 249 6.86 4.24 -5.57
CA ASP A 249 7.18 3.68 -6.88
C ASP A 249 6.52 2.30 -7.02
N VAL A 250 5.48 2.22 -7.85
CA VAL A 250 4.73 0.98 -8.07
C VAL A 250 5.58 -0.10 -8.73
N THR A 251 6.60 0.29 -9.50
CA THR A 251 7.52 -0.64 -10.18
C THR A 251 8.54 -1.28 -9.24
N ALA A 252 8.68 -0.75 -8.02
CA ALA A 252 9.55 -1.33 -6.99
C ALA A 252 8.91 -2.50 -6.23
N THR A 253 7.62 -2.77 -6.47
CA THR A 253 6.89 -3.86 -5.80
C THR A 253 7.33 -5.24 -6.32
N PRO A 254 7.21 -6.31 -5.50
CA PRO A 254 7.48 -7.67 -5.96
C PRO A 254 6.66 -8.07 -7.20
N TYR A 255 5.51 -7.44 -7.44
CA TYR A 255 4.73 -7.66 -8.66
C TYR A 255 5.53 -7.44 -9.94
N PHE A 256 6.46 -6.48 -9.95
CA PHE A 256 7.30 -6.18 -11.11
C PHE A 256 8.72 -6.77 -10.97
N THR A 257 9.23 -6.87 -9.74
CA THR A 257 10.65 -7.20 -9.50
C THR A 257 10.93 -8.69 -9.33
N THR A 258 9.90 -9.53 -9.16
CA THR A 258 10.08 -10.97 -8.91
C THR A 258 10.44 -11.74 -10.18
N VAL A 259 9.72 -11.49 -11.27
CA VAL A 259 9.93 -12.19 -12.54
C VAL A 259 10.93 -11.39 -13.35
N THR A 260 12.19 -11.84 -13.37
CA THR A 260 13.26 -11.18 -14.11
C THR A 260 13.58 -11.93 -15.39
N LYS A 261 14.17 -11.23 -16.37
CA LYS A 261 14.75 -11.86 -17.57
C LYS A 261 15.66 -13.04 -17.21
N ALA A 262 16.53 -12.84 -16.22
CA ALA A 262 17.45 -13.88 -15.75
C ALA A 262 16.70 -15.09 -15.18
N ALA A 263 15.65 -14.88 -14.37
CA ALA A 263 14.84 -15.96 -13.81
C ALA A 263 14.09 -16.74 -14.91
N LEU A 264 13.54 -16.04 -15.91
CA LEU A 264 12.87 -16.66 -17.06
C LEU A 264 13.83 -17.54 -17.89
N LEU A 265 15.02 -17.02 -18.20
CA LEU A 265 16.06 -17.78 -18.92
C LEU A 265 16.57 -18.98 -18.12
N ALA A 266 16.80 -18.80 -16.81
CA ALA A 266 17.20 -19.90 -15.94
C ALA A 266 16.15 -21.02 -15.91
N ALA A 267 14.86 -20.66 -15.81
CA ALA A 267 13.77 -21.63 -15.77
C ALA A 267 13.67 -22.47 -17.07
N VAL A 268 13.72 -21.83 -18.24
CA VAL A 268 13.64 -22.57 -19.52
C VAL A 268 14.89 -23.40 -19.79
N ASN A 269 16.08 -22.91 -19.42
CA ASN A 269 17.33 -23.65 -19.63
C ASN A 269 17.46 -24.83 -18.66
N ALA A 270 16.94 -24.71 -17.43
CA ALA A 270 16.82 -25.83 -16.50
C ALA A 270 15.86 -26.94 -17.02
N ALA A 271 14.92 -26.58 -17.89
CA ALA A 271 14.02 -27.52 -18.58
C ALA A 271 14.60 -28.10 -19.88
N GLY A 272 15.90 -27.93 -20.15
CA GLY A 272 16.58 -28.47 -21.33
C GLY A 272 16.70 -27.50 -22.51
N GLY A 273 16.32 -26.23 -22.33
CA GLY A 273 16.56 -25.17 -23.30
C GLY A 273 18.02 -24.69 -23.36
N SER A 274 18.36 -23.89 -24.37
CA SER A 274 19.64 -23.16 -24.48
C SER A 274 19.42 -21.76 -25.07
N PHE A 275 18.63 -20.95 -24.36
CA PHE A 275 18.24 -19.61 -24.77
C PHE A 275 19.06 -18.54 -24.03
N GLN A 276 19.40 -17.47 -24.74
CA GLN A 276 20.14 -16.30 -24.20
C GLN A 276 19.31 -15.02 -24.19
N ASP A 277 18.22 -15.00 -24.95
CA ASP A 277 17.40 -13.82 -25.18
C ASP A 277 15.94 -14.10 -24.82
N VAL A 278 15.28 -13.07 -24.30
CA VAL A 278 13.83 -12.98 -24.21
C VAL A 278 13.40 -11.88 -25.18
N TYR A 279 12.35 -12.11 -25.95
CA TYR A 279 11.78 -11.13 -26.88
C TYR A 279 10.48 -10.58 -26.31
N ILE A 280 10.32 -9.27 -26.38
CA ILE A 280 9.12 -8.56 -25.93
C ILE A 280 8.56 -7.72 -27.07
N ARG A 281 7.23 -7.62 -27.11
CA ARG A 281 6.53 -6.63 -27.93
C ARG A 281 6.52 -5.32 -27.16
N THR A 282 6.83 -4.23 -27.84
CA THR A 282 6.72 -2.86 -27.33
C THR A 282 5.91 -2.04 -28.34
N LYS A 283 5.54 -0.82 -27.96
CA LYS A 283 4.94 0.16 -28.89
C LYS A 283 5.76 0.41 -30.16
N ASN A 284 7.09 0.28 -30.09
CA ASN A 284 8.00 0.52 -31.22
C ASN A 284 8.34 -0.76 -32.01
N GLY A 285 7.69 -1.88 -31.70
CA GLY A 285 7.94 -3.17 -32.33
C GLY A 285 8.58 -4.18 -31.38
N VAL A 286 8.95 -5.33 -31.94
CA VAL A 286 9.55 -6.44 -31.18
C VAL A 286 11.04 -6.24 -31.02
N ARG A 287 11.56 -6.38 -29.79
CA ARG A 287 12.99 -6.34 -29.49
C ARG A 287 13.37 -7.36 -28.42
N LYS A 288 14.68 -7.54 -28.23
CA LYS A 288 15.22 -8.25 -27.07
C LYS A 288 14.91 -7.46 -25.80
N ALA A 289 14.52 -8.17 -24.73
CA ALA A 289 14.38 -7.62 -23.40
C ALA A 289 15.74 -7.29 -22.79
N ASN A 290 15.79 -6.22 -22.02
CA ASN A 290 16.91 -5.79 -21.21
C ASN A 290 16.53 -5.81 -19.72
N ASP A 291 17.49 -5.56 -18.82
CA ASP A 291 17.28 -5.68 -17.38
C ASP A 291 16.44 -4.55 -16.76
N LYS A 292 16.00 -3.58 -17.57
CA LYS A 292 15.09 -2.51 -17.19
C LYS A 292 13.65 -2.75 -17.67
N ASP A 293 13.39 -3.88 -18.33
CA ASP A 293 12.05 -4.35 -18.62
C ASP A 293 11.54 -5.21 -17.45
N TYR A 294 10.34 -4.89 -16.96
CA TYR A 294 9.75 -5.58 -15.81
C TYR A 294 8.64 -6.52 -16.25
N PHE A 295 8.87 -7.83 -16.09
CA PHE A 295 7.84 -8.82 -16.32
C PHE A 295 6.92 -8.89 -15.09
N ILE A 296 5.61 -8.85 -15.32
CA ILE A 296 4.66 -8.88 -14.22
C ILE A 296 4.58 -10.28 -13.59
N LEU A 297 4.36 -10.34 -12.28
CA LEU A 297 4.34 -11.56 -11.48
C LEU A 297 3.38 -12.62 -12.03
N THR A 298 2.26 -12.16 -12.60
CA THR A 298 1.22 -13.02 -13.17
C THR A 298 1.67 -13.74 -14.45
N LEU A 299 2.73 -13.30 -15.14
CA LEU A 299 3.32 -14.05 -16.27
C LEU A 299 3.80 -15.44 -15.83
N SER A 300 4.44 -15.53 -14.65
CA SER A 300 4.88 -16.81 -14.08
C SER A 300 3.68 -17.70 -13.75
N SER A 301 2.65 -17.13 -13.11
CA SER A 301 1.44 -17.86 -12.72
C SER A 301 0.60 -18.32 -13.92
N ALA A 302 0.65 -17.59 -15.04
CA ALA A 302 0.01 -18.00 -16.29
C ALA A 302 0.66 -19.25 -16.90
N GLY A 303 1.92 -19.52 -16.58
CA GLY A 303 2.65 -20.70 -17.03
C GLY A 303 2.76 -20.79 -18.56
N ILE A 304 2.79 -19.64 -19.26
CA ILE A 304 2.84 -19.57 -20.73
C ILE A 304 4.25 -19.36 -21.28
N PHE A 305 5.16 -18.79 -20.48
CA PHE A 305 6.52 -18.50 -20.92
C PHE A 305 7.27 -19.78 -21.36
N GLY A 306 7.95 -19.71 -22.49
CA GLY A 306 8.71 -20.81 -23.08
C GLY A 306 7.88 -21.92 -23.73
N LYS A 307 6.58 -22.03 -23.43
CA LYS A 307 5.70 -23.00 -24.12
C LYS A 307 5.61 -22.64 -25.59
N ASN A 308 5.88 -23.63 -26.46
CA ASN A 308 5.91 -23.46 -27.92
C ASN A 308 6.83 -22.29 -28.38
N GLY A 309 7.86 -21.95 -27.60
CA GLY A 309 8.77 -20.85 -27.92
C GLY A 309 8.27 -19.45 -27.54
N TYR A 310 7.14 -19.32 -26.82
CA TYR A 310 6.61 -18.01 -26.39
C TYR A 310 7.64 -17.23 -25.55
N GLY A 311 7.93 -16.01 -25.98
CA GLY A 311 8.94 -15.13 -25.39
C GLY A 311 10.38 -15.45 -25.78
N LEU A 312 10.67 -16.56 -26.49
CA LEU A 312 12.03 -17.01 -26.81
C LEU A 312 12.46 -16.68 -28.24
N PHE A 313 11.51 -16.33 -29.11
CA PHE A 313 11.77 -15.97 -30.50
C PHE A 313 11.05 -14.67 -30.87
N GLN A 314 11.65 -13.90 -31.79
CA GLN A 314 11.08 -12.63 -32.26
C GLN A 314 9.68 -12.79 -32.89
N ALA A 315 9.38 -13.94 -33.49
CA ALA A 315 8.08 -14.22 -34.09
C ALA A 315 6.96 -14.42 -33.04
N ILE A 316 7.31 -14.79 -31.80
CA ILE A 316 6.37 -15.10 -30.72
C ILE A 316 6.88 -14.42 -29.43
N PRO A 317 6.93 -13.07 -29.38
CA PRO A 317 7.44 -12.36 -28.22
C PRO A 317 6.45 -12.44 -27.05
N VAL A 318 6.93 -12.09 -25.86
CA VAL A 318 6.05 -11.77 -24.72
C VAL A 318 5.19 -10.56 -25.09
N ASP A 319 3.89 -10.67 -24.89
CA ASP A 319 2.94 -9.59 -25.19
C ASP A 319 3.08 -8.45 -24.19
N ASP A 320 2.79 -7.24 -24.67
CA ASP A 320 2.85 -5.96 -23.93
C ASP A 320 2.15 -6.05 -22.57
N MET A 321 0.99 -6.73 -22.50
CA MET A 321 0.24 -6.89 -21.25
C MET A 321 1.00 -7.63 -20.12
N TRP A 322 2.08 -8.34 -20.44
CA TRP A 322 2.87 -9.13 -19.48
C TRP A 322 4.22 -8.47 -19.12
N VAL A 323 4.57 -7.35 -19.72
CA VAL A 323 5.86 -6.70 -19.53
C VAL A 323 5.71 -5.19 -19.61
N LEU A 324 6.21 -4.49 -18.59
CA LEU A 324 6.36 -3.05 -18.64
C LEU A 324 7.74 -2.73 -19.21
N ASP A 325 7.79 -2.13 -20.40
CA ASP A 325 9.07 -1.84 -21.06
C ASP A 325 9.79 -0.63 -20.44
N GLU A 326 11.11 -0.50 -20.64
CA GLU A 326 11.91 0.59 -20.05
C GLU A 326 11.29 1.99 -20.23
N SER A 327 10.68 2.28 -21.38
CA SER A 327 10.07 3.59 -21.65
C SER A 327 8.80 3.79 -20.82
N GLU A 328 8.03 2.72 -20.61
CA GLU A 328 6.82 2.71 -19.82
C GLU A 328 7.10 2.82 -18.32
N VAL A 329 8.17 2.16 -17.85
CA VAL A 329 8.70 2.32 -16.49
C VAL A 329 9.02 3.78 -16.21
N LEU A 330 9.78 4.42 -17.09
CA LEU A 330 10.11 5.85 -16.95
C LEU A 330 8.85 6.72 -16.98
N GLN A 331 7.86 6.37 -17.80
CA GLN A 331 6.60 7.10 -17.89
C GLN A 331 5.81 7.05 -16.58
N VAL A 332 5.63 5.86 -15.97
CA VAL A 332 4.90 5.75 -14.70
C VAL A 332 5.67 6.37 -13.54
N GLN A 333 6.98 6.20 -13.46
CA GLN A 333 7.80 6.83 -12.43
C GLN A 333 7.75 8.35 -12.51
N LYS A 334 7.82 8.92 -13.73
CA LYS A 334 7.64 10.35 -13.95
C LYS A 334 6.27 10.84 -13.46
N ARG A 335 5.19 10.12 -13.80
CA ARG A 335 3.84 10.48 -13.35
C ARG A 335 3.68 10.40 -11.83
N ILE A 336 4.26 9.40 -11.18
CA ILE A 336 4.27 9.29 -9.72
C ILE A 336 5.01 10.48 -9.10
N GLY A 337 6.14 10.90 -9.68
CA GLY A 337 6.85 12.12 -9.26
C GLY A 337 5.98 13.37 -9.33
N GLU A 338 5.22 13.53 -10.42
CA GLU A 338 4.27 14.63 -10.61
C GLU A 338 3.13 14.61 -9.58
N PHE A 339 2.54 13.45 -9.32
CA PHE A 339 1.51 13.29 -8.27
C PHE A 339 2.06 13.63 -6.88
N ASN A 340 3.27 13.17 -6.55
CA ASN A 340 3.92 13.44 -5.28
C ASN A 340 4.25 14.92 -5.09
N ALA A 341 4.62 15.62 -6.16
CA ALA A 341 4.77 17.07 -6.12
C ALA A 341 3.43 17.77 -5.81
N ALA A 342 2.34 17.34 -6.44
CA ALA A 342 0.99 17.87 -6.16
C ALA A 342 0.56 17.60 -4.71
N ILE A 343 0.81 16.39 -4.18
CA ILE A 343 0.55 16.01 -2.78
C ILE A 343 1.28 16.93 -1.81
N LYS A 344 2.59 17.11 -2.02
CA LYS A 344 3.43 17.96 -1.17
C LYS A 344 2.97 19.42 -1.21
N ALA A 345 2.63 19.92 -2.39
CA ALA A 345 2.12 21.29 -2.56
C ALA A 345 0.76 21.49 -1.86
N ALA A 346 -0.17 20.55 -2.01
CA ALA A 346 -1.48 20.62 -1.37
C ALA A 346 -1.36 20.57 0.16
N ALA A 347 -0.49 19.68 0.69
CA ALA A 347 -0.21 19.60 2.12
C ALA A 347 0.38 20.92 2.65
N ALA A 348 1.39 21.47 1.97
CA ALA A 348 2.02 22.74 2.35
C ALA A 348 1.00 23.90 2.39
N SER A 349 0.07 23.95 1.43
CA SER A 349 -0.95 25.02 1.36
C SER A 349 -1.90 25.07 2.56
N LYS A 350 -2.01 23.98 3.32
CA LYS A 350 -2.89 23.86 4.50
C LYS A 350 -2.13 23.56 5.80
N GLY A 351 -0.79 23.48 5.76
CA GLY A 351 0.02 23.07 6.90
C GLY A 351 -0.31 21.64 7.37
N LEU A 352 -0.43 20.72 6.41
CA LEU A 352 -0.70 19.31 6.66
C LEU A 352 0.59 18.50 6.72
N ALA A 353 0.59 17.43 7.51
CA ALA A 353 1.70 16.48 7.55
C ALA A 353 1.82 15.73 6.22
N VAL A 354 3.05 15.34 5.87
CA VAL A 354 3.32 14.48 4.70
C VAL A 354 3.99 13.19 5.18
N ALA A 355 3.28 12.07 5.03
CA ALA A 355 3.84 10.74 5.18
C ALA A 355 4.56 10.37 3.88
N ASP A 356 5.90 10.47 3.85
CA ASP A 356 6.69 10.17 2.64
C ASP A 356 6.89 8.66 2.43
N VAL A 357 5.80 7.98 2.07
CA VAL A 357 5.77 6.54 1.77
C VAL A 357 6.68 6.21 0.57
N HIS A 358 6.79 7.12 -0.39
CA HIS A 358 7.66 6.96 -1.55
C HIS A 358 9.13 6.79 -1.16
N ALA A 359 9.67 7.71 -0.36
CA ALA A 359 11.04 7.61 0.11
C ALA A 359 11.26 6.34 0.94
N PHE A 360 10.32 6.01 1.82
CA PHE A 360 10.44 4.84 2.69
C PHE A 360 10.45 3.53 1.90
N LEU A 361 9.50 3.31 0.98
CA LEU A 361 9.43 2.06 0.22
C LEU A 361 10.59 1.90 -0.78
N ASN A 362 11.15 3.01 -1.29
CA ASN A 362 12.40 2.96 -2.05
C ASN A 362 13.57 2.46 -1.18
N ASN A 363 13.64 2.84 0.11
CA ASN A 363 14.67 2.33 1.01
C ASN A 363 14.44 0.84 1.37
N VAL A 364 13.18 0.43 1.52
CA VAL A 364 12.83 -0.99 1.77
C VAL A 364 13.20 -1.87 0.57
N LYS A 365 13.25 -1.34 -0.66
CA LYS A 365 13.65 -2.10 -1.85
C LYS A 365 14.97 -2.84 -1.65
N ASP A 366 15.97 -2.16 -1.10
CA ASP A 366 17.33 -2.69 -0.92
C ASP A 366 17.50 -3.47 0.40
N GLY A 367 16.53 -3.37 1.31
CA GLY A 367 16.51 -4.05 2.59
C GLY A 367 16.92 -3.15 3.75
N VAL A 368 16.13 -3.17 4.81
CA VAL A 368 16.33 -2.39 6.04
C VAL A 368 16.20 -3.29 7.26
N ARG A 369 16.82 -2.89 8.37
CA ARG A 369 16.61 -3.53 9.68
C ARG A 369 15.82 -2.58 10.57
N ILE A 370 14.64 -3.02 11.02
CA ILE A 370 13.75 -2.24 11.88
C ILE A 370 13.51 -3.06 13.13
N ASN A 371 13.98 -2.56 14.29
CA ASN A 371 13.96 -3.28 15.56
C ASN A 371 14.54 -4.71 15.45
N GLY A 372 15.64 -4.87 14.70
CA GLY A 372 16.31 -6.15 14.48
C GLY A 372 15.72 -7.02 13.37
N LEU A 373 14.47 -6.77 12.94
CA LEU A 373 13.78 -7.47 11.86
C LEU A 373 14.31 -7.02 10.49
N ALA A 374 14.70 -7.97 9.65
CA ALA A 374 15.03 -7.70 8.25
C ALA A 374 13.75 -7.56 7.41
N VAL A 375 13.62 -6.43 6.72
CA VAL A 375 12.49 -6.11 5.86
C VAL A 375 13.01 -5.67 4.50
N SER A 376 12.49 -6.24 3.42
CA SER A 376 12.82 -5.88 2.04
C SER A 376 11.62 -6.05 1.10
N ALA A 377 11.78 -5.63 -0.16
CA ALA A 377 10.79 -5.87 -1.21
C ALA A 377 10.85 -7.29 -1.83
N LYS A 378 11.66 -8.22 -1.26
CA LYS A 378 11.72 -9.60 -1.76
C LYS A 378 10.36 -10.29 -1.62
N PHE A 379 9.89 -10.93 -2.69
CA PHE A 379 8.64 -11.68 -2.66
C PHE A 379 8.68 -12.79 -1.62
N ILE A 380 7.63 -12.89 -0.81
CA ILE A 380 7.42 -13.87 0.28
C ILE A 380 8.36 -13.72 1.48
N THR A 381 9.66 -13.61 1.23
CA THR A 381 10.71 -13.63 2.27
C THR A 381 11.13 -12.23 2.74
N GLY A 382 10.68 -11.18 2.05
CA GLY A 382 11.03 -9.80 2.37
C GLY A 382 10.21 -9.19 3.50
N ASN A 383 9.17 -9.87 4.01
CA ASN A 383 8.29 -9.40 5.08
C ASN A 383 7.44 -8.16 4.78
N ALA A 384 7.73 -7.31 3.79
CA ALA A 384 6.97 -6.09 3.52
C ALA A 384 5.67 -6.33 2.74
N PHE A 385 5.75 -7.16 1.69
CA PHE A 385 4.66 -7.36 0.72
C PHE A 385 4.02 -8.74 0.82
N SER A 386 2.72 -8.77 0.60
CA SER A 386 1.83 -9.94 0.64
C SER A 386 1.91 -10.77 -0.65
N LEU A 387 1.13 -11.84 -0.74
CA LEU A 387 1.21 -12.84 -1.82
C LEU A 387 0.77 -12.35 -3.20
N ASP A 388 0.12 -11.20 -3.29
CA ASP A 388 -0.15 -10.55 -4.58
C ASP A 388 1.01 -9.71 -5.11
N GLY A 389 2.08 -9.56 -4.32
CA GLY A 389 3.26 -8.78 -4.69
C GLY A 389 3.03 -7.27 -4.74
N ILE A 390 1.88 -6.76 -4.30
CA ILE A 390 1.48 -5.35 -4.36
C ILE A 390 1.15 -4.82 -2.97
N HIS A 391 0.25 -5.50 -2.25
CA HIS A 391 -0.26 -5.06 -0.96
C HIS A 391 0.66 -5.48 0.17
N LEU A 392 0.49 -4.85 1.32
CA LEU A 392 1.38 -5.02 2.48
C LEU A 392 0.97 -6.21 3.33
N THR A 393 1.96 -6.88 3.93
CA THR A 393 1.74 -7.83 5.03
C THR A 393 1.31 -7.08 6.30
N PRO A 394 0.99 -7.79 7.41
CA PRO A 394 0.84 -7.16 8.72
C PRO A 394 2.08 -6.33 9.14
N ILE A 395 3.31 -6.85 8.95
CA ILE A 395 4.56 -6.09 9.15
C ILE A 395 4.59 -4.82 8.29
N GLY A 396 4.27 -4.95 6.99
CA GLY A 396 4.25 -3.81 6.08
C GLY A 396 3.26 -2.73 6.51
N ASN A 397 2.06 -3.11 6.98
CA ASN A 397 1.08 -2.17 7.51
C ASN A 397 1.54 -1.49 8.81
N ALA A 398 2.19 -2.22 9.73
CA ALA A 398 2.76 -1.63 10.94
C ALA A 398 3.86 -0.59 10.61
N LEU A 399 4.69 -0.88 9.61
CA LEU A 399 5.67 0.08 9.09
C LEU A 399 5.00 1.29 8.48
N MET A 400 3.97 1.09 7.65
CA MET A 400 3.23 2.19 7.06
C MET A 400 2.58 3.06 8.15
N ALA A 401 1.99 2.47 9.19
CA ALA A 401 1.46 3.22 10.33
C ALA A 401 2.53 4.10 10.99
N ASN A 402 3.74 3.58 11.19
CA ASN A 402 4.86 4.34 11.75
C ASN A 402 5.33 5.49 10.86
N ILE A 403 5.27 5.37 9.53
CA ILE A 403 5.55 6.50 8.62
C ILE A 403 4.57 7.64 8.85
N PHE A 404 3.28 7.33 8.96
CA PHE A 404 2.25 8.33 9.23
C PHE A 404 2.42 8.94 10.62
N ILE A 405 2.60 8.11 11.65
CA ILE A 405 2.77 8.60 13.03
C ILE A 405 3.98 9.52 13.14
N ASN A 406 5.11 9.15 12.53
CA ASN A 406 6.30 10.01 12.51
C ASN A 406 6.04 11.35 11.81
N ALA A 407 5.31 11.35 10.68
CA ALA A 407 4.95 12.58 9.99
C ALA A 407 4.03 13.47 10.85
N ILE A 408 3.05 12.88 11.55
CA ILE A 408 2.12 13.58 12.44
C ILE A 408 2.88 14.18 13.64
N ASN A 409 3.70 13.37 14.31
CA ASN A 409 4.51 13.79 15.45
C ASN A 409 5.45 14.95 15.07
N SER A 410 6.17 14.80 13.95
CA SER A 410 7.12 15.80 13.46
C SER A 410 6.45 17.12 13.07
N THR A 411 5.29 17.06 12.39
CA THR A 411 4.62 18.25 11.87
C THR A 411 3.89 19.04 12.98
N TYR A 412 3.31 18.33 13.94
CA TYR A 412 2.40 18.93 14.92
C TYR A 412 2.93 18.95 16.34
N GLY A 413 4.15 18.45 16.58
CA GLY A 413 4.73 18.35 17.92
C GLY A 413 3.99 17.37 18.84
N SER A 414 3.19 16.46 18.27
CA SER A 414 2.56 15.39 19.04
C SER A 414 3.57 14.27 19.35
N LYS A 415 3.22 13.43 20.31
CA LYS A 415 3.98 12.28 20.79
C LYS A 415 3.08 11.05 20.79
N ILE A 416 2.55 10.67 19.62
CA ILE A 416 1.84 9.41 19.43
C ILE A 416 2.89 8.28 19.45
N PRO A 417 2.70 7.23 20.27
CA PRO A 417 3.60 6.09 20.30
C PRO A 417 3.67 5.37 18.94
N LEU A 418 4.83 4.80 18.62
CA LEU A 418 5.00 3.99 17.42
C LEU A 418 4.46 2.58 17.66
N VAL A 419 3.96 1.97 16.58
CA VAL A 419 3.57 0.55 16.54
C VAL A 419 4.83 -0.31 16.68
N ASP A 420 4.80 -1.26 17.61
CA ASP A 420 5.82 -2.31 17.68
C ASP A 420 5.63 -3.31 16.53
N VAL A 421 6.48 -3.17 15.51
CA VAL A 421 6.45 -3.97 14.29
C VAL A 421 6.72 -5.45 14.57
N SER A 422 7.42 -5.78 15.66
CA SER A 422 7.79 -7.17 15.99
C SER A 422 6.60 -8.04 16.39
N GLN A 423 5.47 -7.44 16.74
CA GLN A 423 4.22 -8.13 17.06
C GLN A 423 3.46 -8.64 15.82
N TYR A 424 3.92 -8.26 14.63
CA TYR A 424 3.23 -8.56 13.37
C TYR A 424 4.00 -9.57 12.55
N ARG A 425 3.27 -10.41 11.81
CA ARG A 425 3.85 -11.42 10.92
C ARG A 425 4.10 -10.89 9.52
N GLY A 426 5.00 -11.56 8.80
CA GLY A 426 5.14 -11.43 7.36
C GLY A 426 4.10 -12.28 6.63
N VAL A 427 4.47 -12.80 5.45
CA VAL A 427 3.67 -13.82 4.75
C VAL A 427 3.51 -15.05 5.66
N LYS A 428 2.28 -15.58 5.72
CA LYS A 428 2.00 -16.80 6.48
C LYS A 428 2.63 -17.98 5.72
N MET A 429 3.60 -18.62 6.34
CA MET A 429 4.23 -19.82 5.79
C MET A 429 3.26 -21.00 5.94
N PRO A 430 3.27 -21.97 5.01
CA PRO A 430 2.50 -23.20 5.16
C PRO A 430 2.95 -23.92 6.43
N ASP A 431 2.00 -24.54 7.15
CA ASP A 431 2.32 -25.44 8.24
C ASP A 431 3.17 -26.57 7.64
N THR A 432 4.45 -26.65 8.01
CA THR A 432 5.39 -27.59 7.41
C THR A 432 4.88 -29.02 7.58
N ALA A 433 4.61 -29.73 6.48
CA ALA A 433 4.94 -31.15 6.48
C ALA A 433 6.47 -31.24 6.62
N PRO A 434 7.01 -32.17 7.43
CA PRO A 434 8.42 -32.19 7.78
C PRO A 434 9.28 -32.26 6.52
N VAL A 435 10.35 -31.47 6.52
CA VAL A 435 11.43 -31.57 5.54
C VAL A 435 11.90 -33.03 5.57
N ALA A 436 11.61 -33.78 4.50
CA ALA A 436 12.23 -35.09 4.32
C ALA A 436 13.72 -34.84 4.10
N ASN A 437 14.53 -35.29 5.05
CA ASN A 437 15.99 -35.31 4.98
C ASN A 437 16.47 -36.11 3.77
#